data_AF-A0A7V0JDV9-F1
#
_entry.id   AF-A0A7V0JDV9-F1
#
_cell.length_a   1.000
_cell.length_b   1.000
_cell.length_c   1.000
_cell.angle_alpha   90.00
_cell.angle_beta   90.00
_cell.angle_gamma   90.00
#
_symmetry.space_group_name_H-M   'P 1'
#
loop_
_entity.id
_entity.type
_entity.pdbx_description
1 polymer ?
#
loop_
_entity_poly.entity_id
_entity_poly.type
_entity_poly.pdbx_seq_one_letter_code
_entity_poly.pdbx_strand_id
1 'polypeptide(L)'
;MHSEFVPLHLHTEYSLLDGAIRIKDLIAKAGEYKLPAVAMTDHGNLFGAIEFYNKVSKAGLKPIIGCEVYIAPKSRFDRAESTDTSDKSFHLILLCKDINGYRNLTRLVSSAYLEGFYYKPRIDKDILAQHSGGLIGLSACMKGEIPRYLSSGMIDRARETALEYRRIFGADNFYLEIQANELPEQEELNKQLIELSRDTHIPLVATNDCHYLNREDSKAHDVLLCIQTGKTLQDTD
;
A
#
# COMPACT_ATOMS: atom_id res chain seq x y z
N MET A 1 25.86 -13.95 -0.02
CA MET A 1 24.43 -14.19 -0.33
C MET A 1 23.77 -12.85 -0.53
N HIS A 2 23.13 -12.65 -1.67
CA HIS A 2 22.09 -11.64 -1.84
C HIS A 2 20.81 -12.16 -1.22
N SER A 3 20.03 -11.30 -0.60
CA SER A 3 18.67 -11.66 -0.20
C SER A 3 17.82 -11.90 -1.44
N GLU A 4 17.02 -12.98 -1.45
CA GLU A 4 16.05 -13.29 -2.50
C GLU A 4 14.73 -12.51 -2.34
N PHE A 5 14.66 -11.64 -1.33
CA PHE A 5 13.48 -10.83 -1.00
C PHE A 5 13.70 -9.35 -1.30
N VAL A 6 12.63 -8.67 -1.75
CA VAL A 6 12.58 -7.21 -1.95
C VAL A 6 11.33 -6.70 -1.23
N PRO A 7 11.45 -5.77 -0.26
CA PRO A 7 10.28 -5.18 0.37
C PRO A 7 9.58 -4.25 -0.63
N LEU A 8 8.34 -4.60 -1.00
CA LEU A 8 7.53 -3.87 -1.96
C LEU A 8 6.47 -2.95 -1.32
N HIS A 9 6.21 -3.13 -0.03
CA HIS A 9 5.26 -2.33 0.74
C HIS A 9 5.98 -1.83 2.01
N LEU A 10 6.34 -0.55 2.00
CA LEU A 10 6.99 0.14 3.11
C LEU A 10 6.76 1.65 3.03
N HIS A 11 6.70 2.26 4.20
CA HIS A 11 6.36 3.65 4.43
C HIS A 11 7.59 4.40 4.91
N THR A 12 7.98 5.42 4.13
CA THR A 12 9.09 6.28 4.48
C THR A 12 8.63 7.43 5.37
N GLU A 13 9.56 8.26 5.79
CA GLU A 13 9.29 9.53 6.47
C GLU A 13 8.34 10.50 5.71
N TYR A 14 8.01 10.22 4.45
CA TYR A 14 7.03 10.96 3.66
C TYR A 14 5.58 10.46 3.81
N SER A 15 5.36 9.33 4.48
CA SER A 15 4.05 9.01 5.08
C SER A 15 3.89 9.83 6.34
N LEU A 16 3.56 11.10 6.17
CA LEU A 16 3.59 12.10 7.24
C LEU A 16 2.78 11.66 8.47
N LEU A 17 3.43 11.75 9.63
CA LEU A 17 2.87 11.36 10.95
C LEU A 17 2.53 9.87 11.09
N ASP A 18 3.12 9.01 10.24
CA ASP A 18 2.91 7.56 10.29
C ASP A 18 4.24 6.81 10.04
N GLY A 19 4.79 6.95 8.83
CA GLY A 19 6.07 6.33 8.47
C GLY A 19 7.27 6.97 9.17
N ALA A 20 8.12 6.13 9.74
CA ALA A 20 9.34 6.52 10.45
C ALA A 20 10.64 6.09 9.73
N ILE A 21 10.53 5.41 8.57
CA ILE A 21 11.70 4.93 7.83
C ILE A 21 12.35 6.08 7.05
N ARG A 22 13.53 6.50 7.50
CA ARG A 22 14.32 7.50 6.75
C ARG A 22 14.97 6.87 5.53
N ILE A 23 14.96 7.57 4.40
CA ILE A 23 15.48 7.02 3.12
C ILE A 23 16.96 6.63 3.24
N LYS A 24 17.76 7.44 3.95
CA LYS A 24 19.18 7.16 4.15
C LYS A 24 19.41 5.86 4.92
N ASP A 25 18.61 5.62 5.95
CA ASP A 25 18.76 4.47 6.84
C ASP A 25 18.21 3.20 6.17
N LEU A 26 17.15 3.34 5.37
CA LEU A 26 16.66 2.28 4.48
C LEU A 26 17.75 1.80 3.51
N ILE A 27 18.48 2.72 2.87
CA ILE A 27 19.59 2.38 1.96
C ILE A 27 20.69 1.63 2.69
N ALA A 28 21.08 2.10 3.88
CA ALA A 28 22.09 1.41 4.69
C ALA A 28 21.66 -0.02 5.03
N LYS A 29 20.42 -0.18 5.50
CA LYS A 29 19.85 -1.49 5.84
C LYS A 29 19.71 -2.42 4.64
N ALA A 30 19.31 -1.89 3.49
CA ALA A 30 19.27 -2.64 2.25
C ALA A 30 20.66 -3.13 1.83
N GLY A 31 21.71 -2.33 2.08
CA GLY A 31 23.10 -2.73 1.90
C GLY A 31 23.54 -3.86 2.83
N GLU A 32 23.16 -3.81 4.11
CA GLU A 32 23.43 -4.87 5.10
C GLU A 32 22.86 -6.22 4.66
N TYR A 33 21.59 -6.22 4.21
CA TYR A 33 20.90 -7.41 3.71
C TYR A 33 21.24 -7.75 2.24
N LYS A 34 22.04 -6.91 1.59
CA LYS A 34 22.43 -7.05 0.19
C LYS A 34 21.21 -7.22 -0.73
N LEU A 35 20.17 -6.42 -0.50
CA LEU A 35 18.96 -6.40 -1.31
C LEU A 35 19.30 -5.85 -2.71
N PRO A 36 18.65 -6.35 -3.78
CA PRO A 36 18.84 -5.82 -5.14
C PRO A 36 18.01 -4.56 -5.41
N ALA A 37 16.94 -4.34 -4.64
CA ALA A 37 15.97 -3.27 -4.85
C ALA A 37 15.28 -2.89 -3.52
N VAL A 38 14.66 -1.71 -3.50
CA VAL A 38 13.75 -1.25 -2.44
C VAL A 38 12.60 -0.46 -3.06
N ALA A 39 11.41 -0.57 -2.46
CA ALA A 39 10.25 0.23 -2.85
C ALA A 39 10.01 1.44 -1.92
N MET A 40 9.17 2.35 -2.38
CA MET A 40 8.57 3.43 -1.60
C MET A 40 7.07 3.43 -1.90
N THR A 41 6.22 3.20 -0.91
CA THR A 41 4.75 3.10 -1.08
C THR A 41 4.03 3.98 -0.07
N ASP A 42 4.42 5.25 0.03
CA ASP A 42 3.87 6.17 1.01
C ASP A 42 2.35 6.40 0.88
N HIS A 43 1.72 6.74 2.00
CA HIS A 43 0.27 6.95 2.09
C HIS A 43 -0.21 8.12 1.23
N GLY A 44 -0.89 7.81 0.13
CA GLY A 44 -1.63 8.74 -0.70
C GLY A 44 -0.81 9.86 -1.33
N ASN A 45 0.53 9.76 -1.34
CA ASN A 45 1.41 10.83 -1.80
C ASN A 45 2.69 10.31 -2.48
N LEU A 46 3.39 11.21 -3.19
CA LEU A 46 4.68 10.95 -3.85
C LEU A 46 5.75 11.97 -3.43
N PHE A 47 5.63 12.57 -2.24
CA PHE A 47 6.48 13.69 -1.83
C PHE A 47 7.97 13.33 -1.84
N GLY A 48 8.30 12.10 -1.43
CA GLY A 48 9.67 11.57 -1.41
C GLY A 48 10.20 11.03 -2.73
N ALA A 49 9.39 10.92 -3.79
CA ALA A 49 9.70 10.06 -4.94
C ALA A 49 11.02 10.40 -5.65
N ILE A 50 11.27 11.69 -5.90
CA ILE A 50 12.49 12.14 -6.58
C ILE A 50 13.72 12.00 -5.68
N GLU A 51 13.60 12.32 -4.40
CA GLU A 51 14.68 12.16 -3.44
C GLU A 51 15.04 10.68 -3.26
N PHE A 52 14.05 9.82 -3.09
CA PHE A 52 14.18 8.37 -3.00
C PHE A 52 14.89 7.81 -4.23
N TYR A 53 14.38 8.12 -5.43
CA TYR A 53 14.97 7.66 -6.69
C TYR A 53 16.45 8.03 -6.80
N ASN A 54 16.80 9.29 -6.53
CA ASN A 54 18.17 9.78 -6.65
C ASN A 54 19.11 9.12 -5.63
N LYS A 55 18.69 9.03 -4.36
CA LYS A 55 19.52 8.45 -3.28
C LYS A 55 19.71 6.94 -3.47
N VAL A 56 18.65 6.21 -3.77
CA VAL A 56 18.67 4.76 -3.96
C VAL A 56 19.48 4.38 -5.20
N SER A 57 19.27 5.07 -6.33
CA SER A 57 20.05 4.83 -7.55
C SER A 57 21.53 5.10 -7.35
N LYS A 58 21.89 6.19 -6.64
CA LYS A 58 23.29 6.51 -6.33
C LYS A 58 23.97 5.45 -5.45
N ALA A 59 23.19 4.76 -4.62
CA ALA A 59 23.68 3.66 -3.79
C ALA A 59 23.80 2.32 -4.55
N GLY A 60 23.48 2.29 -5.85
CA GLY A 60 23.54 1.06 -6.66
C GLY A 60 22.39 0.09 -6.43
N LEU A 61 21.33 0.52 -5.74
CA LEU A 61 20.10 -0.24 -5.54
C LEU A 61 19.08 0.14 -6.62
N LYS A 62 18.20 -0.78 -7.02
CA LYS A 62 17.08 -0.45 -7.92
C LYS A 62 15.94 0.21 -7.13
N PRO A 63 15.59 1.49 -7.39
CA PRO A 63 14.40 2.10 -6.80
C PRO A 63 13.12 1.58 -7.47
N ILE A 64 12.11 1.26 -6.66
CA ILE A 64 10.75 0.97 -7.11
C ILE A 64 9.83 2.05 -6.55
N ILE A 65 9.35 2.96 -7.41
CA ILE A 65 8.42 4.02 -7.01
C ILE A 65 7.01 3.43 -6.99
N GLY A 66 6.32 3.60 -5.88
CA GLY A 66 4.92 3.29 -5.72
C GLY A 66 4.20 4.26 -4.79
N CYS A 67 2.97 3.92 -4.44
CA CYS A 67 2.14 4.65 -3.49
C CYS A 67 1.06 3.71 -2.97
N GLU A 68 0.79 3.77 -1.67
CA GLU A 68 -0.44 3.19 -1.12
C GLU A 68 -1.56 4.22 -1.27
N VAL A 69 -2.42 4.02 -2.28
CA VAL A 69 -3.52 4.95 -2.57
C VAL A 69 -4.77 4.58 -1.79
N TYR A 70 -5.62 5.57 -1.57
CA TYR A 70 -6.93 5.38 -0.96
C TYR A 70 -8.01 5.23 -2.05
N ILE A 71 -8.75 4.14 -2.06
CA ILE A 71 -9.87 3.86 -2.97
C ILE A 71 -11.17 4.23 -2.26
N ALA A 72 -11.95 5.14 -2.83
CA ALA A 72 -13.29 5.44 -2.36
C ALA A 72 -14.21 4.21 -2.61
N PRO A 73 -15.13 3.88 -1.68
CA PRO A 73 -16.04 2.73 -1.86
C PRO A 73 -16.96 2.83 -3.07
N LYS A 74 -17.22 4.06 -3.54
CA LYS A 74 -18.05 4.38 -4.70
C LYS A 74 -17.33 5.42 -5.55
N SER A 75 -17.74 6.69 -5.48
CA SER A 75 -17.13 7.78 -6.25
C SER A 75 -16.15 8.57 -5.39
N ARG A 76 -15.04 9.02 -6.00
CA ARG A 76 -14.09 9.94 -5.35
C ARG A 76 -14.73 11.29 -5.02
N PHE A 77 -15.81 11.66 -5.72
CA PHE A 77 -16.55 12.90 -5.48
C PHE A 77 -17.53 12.81 -4.31
N ASP A 78 -17.79 11.61 -3.78
CA ASP A 78 -18.73 11.44 -2.69
C ASP A 78 -18.18 12.09 -1.40
N ARG A 79 -19.05 12.88 -0.75
CA ARG A 79 -18.81 13.58 0.52
C ARG A 79 -19.89 13.30 1.57
N ALA A 80 -20.85 12.45 1.25
CA ALA A 80 -21.97 12.16 2.14
C ALA A 80 -21.47 11.57 3.46
N GLU A 81 -22.00 12.07 4.57
CA GLU A 81 -21.85 11.44 5.88
C GLU A 81 -22.52 10.07 5.77
N SER A 82 -21.71 9.01 5.62
CA SER A 82 -22.24 7.67 5.83
C SER A 82 -22.65 7.61 7.30
N THR A 83 -23.95 7.55 7.54
CA THR A 83 -24.53 7.23 8.86
C THR A 83 -24.15 5.81 9.31
N ASP A 84 -23.64 5.01 8.36
CA ASP A 84 -22.98 3.74 8.63
C ASP A 84 -21.49 3.93 8.87
N THR A 85 -20.99 3.19 9.85
CA THR A 85 -19.58 2.95 10.21
C THR A 85 -18.76 2.27 9.10
N SER A 86 -19.21 2.34 7.84
CA SER A 86 -18.54 1.78 6.66
C SER A 86 -17.22 2.51 6.38
N ASP A 87 -16.21 1.74 5.97
CA ASP A 87 -14.87 2.26 5.66
C ASP A 87 -14.92 3.43 4.68
N LYS A 88 -14.37 4.58 5.06
CA LYS A 88 -14.38 5.82 4.25
C LYS A 88 -13.49 5.73 3.00
N SER A 89 -12.58 4.76 3.00
CA SER A 89 -11.69 4.38 1.91
C SER A 89 -11.02 3.05 2.19
N PHE A 90 -10.60 2.36 1.14
CA PHE A 90 -9.75 1.17 1.20
C PHE A 90 -8.33 1.49 0.76
N HIS A 91 -7.35 0.70 1.22
CA HIS A 91 -5.97 0.80 0.75
C HIS A 91 -5.77 -0.01 -0.55
N LEU A 92 -4.84 0.43 -1.40
CA LEU A 92 -4.39 -0.30 -2.58
C LEU A 92 -2.94 0.08 -2.89
N ILE A 93 -2.06 -0.89 -3.09
CA ILE A 93 -0.67 -0.61 -3.45
C ILE A 93 -0.54 -0.51 -4.95
N LEU A 94 0.05 0.58 -5.42
CA LEU A 94 0.41 0.78 -6.82
C LEU A 94 1.93 0.89 -6.97
N LEU A 95 2.52 0.09 -7.85
CA LEU A 95 3.94 0.12 -8.19
C LEU A 95 4.14 0.50 -9.66
N CYS A 96 5.08 1.39 -9.95
CA CYS A 96 5.43 1.76 -11.31
C CYS A 96 6.25 0.65 -11.97
N LYS A 97 5.69 0.01 -13.01
CA LYS A 97 6.41 -0.96 -13.86
C LYS A 97 7.35 -0.26 -14.84
N ASP A 98 6.92 0.90 -15.33
CA ASP A 98 7.64 1.69 -16.33
C ASP A 98 7.33 3.20 -16.17
N ILE A 99 7.86 4.01 -17.09
CA ILE A 99 7.69 5.47 -17.09
C ILE A 99 6.24 5.92 -17.33
N ASN A 100 5.44 5.12 -18.06
CA ASN A 100 4.01 5.42 -18.23
C ASN A 100 3.27 5.16 -16.92
N GLY A 101 3.65 4.11 -16.19
CA GLY A 101 3.24 3.87 -14.82
C GLY A 101 3.49 5.08 -13.91
N TYR A 102 4.70 5.63 -13.92
CA TYR A 102 5.03 6.82 -13.13
C TYR A 102 4.17 8.05 -13.48
N ARG A 103 3.95 8.30 -14.78
CA ARG A 103 3.07 9.40 -15.25
C ARG A 103 1.63 9.19 -14.77
N ASN A 104 1.13 7.96 -14.89
CA ASN A 104 -0.21 7.61 -14.47
C ASN A 104 -0.39 7.67 -12.95
N LEU A 105 0.58 7.18 -12.17
CA LEU A 105 0.56 7.29 -10.71
C LEU A 105 0.56 8.75 -10.26
N THR A 106 1.37 9.60 -10.91
CA THR A 106 1.39 11.03 -10.64
C THR A 106 0.02 11.66 -10.91
N ARG A 107 -0.65 11.28 -12.01
CA ARG A 107 -1.99 11.75 -12.34
C ARG A 107 -3.03 11.30 -11.31
N LEU A 108 -3.01 10.03 -10.92
CA LEU A 108 -3.90 9.46 -9.92
C LEU A 108 -3.76 10.17 -8.57
N VAL A 109 -2.54 10.29 -8.05
CA VAL A 109 -2.25 10.99 -6.79
C VAL A 109 -2.66 12.47 -6.87
N SER A 110 -2.38 13.14 -8.00
CA SER A 110 -2.81 14.54 -8.19
C SER A 110 -4.33 14.69 -8.15
N SER A 111 -5.06 13.84 -8.88
CA SER A 111 -6.53 13.85 -8.87
C SER A 111 -7.10 13.45 -7.51
N ALA A 112 -6.42 12.59 -6.75
CA ALA A 112 -6.82 12.23 -5.40
C ALA A 112 -6.87 13.45 -4.48
N TYR A 113 -5.90 14.37 -4.60
CA TYR A 113 -5.88 15.64 -3.87
C TYR A 113 -6.84 16.69 -4.44
N LEU A 114 -6.93 16.82 -5.77
CA LEU A 114 -7.70 17.90 -6.41
C LEU A 114 -9.21 17.62 -6.48
N GLU A 115 -9.59 16.35 -6.65
CA GLU A 115 -10.97 15.92 -6.90
C GLU A 115 -11.51 15.08 -5.75
N GLY A 116 -10.69 14.17 -5.22
CA GLY A 116 -11.12 13.12 -4.32
C GLY A 116 -10.94 13.37 -2.82
N PHE A 117 -10.38 14.53 -2.46
CA PHE A 117 -9.98 14.81 -1.08
C PHE A 117 -11.20 14.97 -0.16
N TYR A 118 -11.29 14.08 0.82
CA TYR A 118 -12.25 14.19 1.93
C TYR A 118 -11.48 14.23 3.25
N TYR A 119 -11.33 13.10 3.96
CA TYR A 119 -10.37 12.97 5.07
C TYR A 119 -8.97 12.58 4.59
N LYS A 120 -8.91 11.85 3.47
CA LYS A 120 -7.70 11.40 2.80
C LYS A 120 -7.83 11.73 1.30
N PRO A 121 -6.72 11.86 0.55
CA PRO A 121 -6.75 12.00 -0.90
C PRO A 121 -7.15 10.65 -1.53
N ARG A 122 -8.40 10.53 -2.01
CA ARG A 122 -8.94 9.27 -2.53
C ARG A 122 -9.06 9.29 -4.05
N ILE A 123 -8.82 8.17 -4.70
CA ILE A 123 -9.26 7.92 -6.07
C ILE A 123 -10.49 6.99 -6.05
N ASP A 124 -11.03 6.66 -7.21
CA ASP A 124 -12.01 5.58 -7.38
C ASP A 124 -11.55 4.62 -8.47
N LYS A 125 -12.26 3.50 -8.63
CA LYS A 125 -11.94 2.50 -9.66
C LYS A 125 -12.08 3.05 -11.08
N ASP A 126 -12.87 4.11 -11.27
CA ASP A 126 -13.16 4.69 -12.58
C ASP A 126 -11.94 5.46 -13.12
N ILE A 127 -11.36 6.35 -12.32
CA ILE A 127 -10.09 7.01 -12.70
C ILE A 127 -8.90 6.03 -12.67
N LEU A 128 -8.93 5.02 -11.79
CA LEU A 128 -7.92 3.96 -11.77
C LEU A 128 -7.91 3.20 -13.10
N ALA A 129 -9.07 2.82 -13.63
CA ALA A 129 -9.18 2.14 -14.93
C ALA A 129 -8.66 3.00 -16.10
N GLN A 130 -8.85 4.32 -16.04
CA GLN A 130 -8.35 5.25 -17.06
C GLN A 130 -6.82 5.41 -17.03
N HIS A 131 -6.20 5.17 -15.87
CA HIS A 131 -4.77 5.41 -15.62
C HIS A 131 -4.05 4.18 -15.04
N SER A 132 -4.47 2.95 -15.35
CA SER A 132 -3.83 1.73 -14.85
C SER A 132 -2.60 1.29 -15.67
N GLY A 133 -2.43 1.81 -16.90
CA GLY A 133 -1.36 1.42 -17.79
C GLY A 133 0.04 1.64 -17.20
N GLY A 134 0.89 0.61 -17.24
CA GLY A 134 2.24 0.66 -16.67
C GLY A 134 2.30 0.56 -15.14
N LEU A 135 1.17 0.26 -14.47
CA LEU A 135 1.10 0.02 -13.03
C LEU A 135 0.96 -1.47 -12.72
N ILE A 136 1.50 -1.86 -11.56
CA ILE A 136 1.21 -3.13 -10.89
C ILE A 136 0.41 -2.81 -9.63
N GLY A 137 -0.70 -3.52 -9.41
CA GLY A 137 -1.54 -3.39 -8.21
C GLY A 137 -1.35 -4.55 -7.24
N LEU A 138 -1.30 -4.28 -5.94
CA LEU A 138 -1.37 -5.29 -4.87
C LEU A 138 -2.60 -5.05 -4.00
N SER A 139 -3.21 -6.11 -3.47
CA SER A 139 -4.47 -6.02 -2.69
C SER A 139 -4.37 -5.29 -1.34
N ALA A 140 -3.17 -4.84 -0.94
CA ALA A 140 -2.87 -4.12 0.29
C ALA A 140 -3.06 -4.94 1.59
N CYS A 141 -2.88 -4.25 2.72
CA CYS A 141 -3.02 -4.79 4.07
C CYS A 141 -4.50 -5.06 4.44
N MET A 142 -4.80 -5.33 5.71
CA MET A 142 -6.18 -5.59 6.18
C MET A 142 -7.18 -4.46 5.88
N LYS A 143 -6.72 -3.24 5.59
CA LYS A 143 -7.55 -2.10 5.17
C LYS A 143 -7.81 -2.06 3.64
N GLY A 144 -7.31 -3.03 2.89
CA GLY A 144 -7.61 -3.20 1.47
C GLY A 144 -9.05 -3.69 1.23
N GLU A 145 -9.59 -3.40 0.05
CA GLU A 145 -11.00 -3.71 -0.27
C GLU A 145 -11.28 -5.22 -0.27
N ILE A 146 -10.38 -6.00 -0.88
CA ILE A 146 -10.49 -7.47 -0.92
C ILE A 146 -10.33 -8.07 0.49
N PRO A 147 -9.25 -7.76 1.24
CA PRO A 147 -9.13 -8.15 2.65
C PRO A 147 -10.35 -7.83 3.49
N ARG A 148 -10.92 -6.63 3.34
CA ARG A 148 -12.08 -6.21 4.13
C ARG A 148 -13.32 -7.06 3.87
N TYR A 149 -13.58 -7.41 2.60
CA TYR A 149 -14.69 -8.29 2.26
C TYR A 149 -14.49 -9.71 2.77
N LEU A 150 -13.28 -10.26 2.66
CA LEU A 150 -12.93 -11.57 3.22
C LEU A 150 -13.16 -11.61 4.74
N SER A 151 -12.58 -10.65 5.47
CA SER A 151 -12.75 -10.55 6.92
C SER A 151 -14.20 -10.30 7.36
N SER A 152 -15.08 -9.86 6.46
CA SER A 152 -16.52 -9.68 6.71
C SER A 152 -17.38 -10.86 6.24
N GLY A 153 -16.77 -11.97 5.81
CA GLY A 153 -17.46 -13.16 5.29
C GLY A 153 -18.11 -12.97 3.92
N MET A 154 -17.81 -11.87 3.21
CA MET A 154 -18.38 -11.54 1.89
C MET A 154 -17.51 -12.12 0.76
N ILE A 155 -17.37 -13.45 0.74
CA ILE A 155 -16.41 -14.15 -0.14
C ILE A 155 -16.68 -13.91 -1.63
N ASP A 156 -17.94 -13.99 -2.07
CA ASP A 156 -18.30 -13.75 -3.48
C ASP A 156 -17.94 -12.33 -3.92
N ARG A 157 -18.18 -11.35 -3.04
CA ARG A 157 -17.85 -9.95 -3.31
C ARG A 157 -16.34 -9.72 -3.36
N ALA A 158 -15.59 -10.34 -2.45
CA ALA A 158 -14.12 -10.31 -2.49
C ALA A 158 -13.59 -10.89 -3.81
N ARG A 159 -14.19 -11.99 -4.29
CA ARG A 159 -13.84 -12.63 -5.56
C ARG A 159 -14.14 -11.74 -6.76
N GLU A 160 -15.33 -11.14 -6.80
CA GLU A 160 -15.70 -10.19 -7.86
C GLU A 160 -14.76 -8.99 -7.91
N THR A 161 -14.46 -8.39 -6.76
CA THR A 161 -13.52 -7.27 -6.62
C THR A 161 -12.11 -7.64 -7.06
N ALA A 162 -11.61 -8.82 -6.69
CA ALA A 162 -10.29 -9.28 -7.11
C ALA A 162 -10.19 -9.44 -8.64
N LEU A 163 -11.23 -10.00 -9.25
CA LEU A 163 -11.31 -10.13 -10.71
C LEU A 163 -11.49 -8.78 -11.40
N GLU A 164 -12.17 -7.81 -10.76
CA GLU A 164 -12.28 -6.44 -11.25
C GLU A 164 -10.92 -5.74 -11.29
N TYR A 165 -10.15 -5.77 -10.20
CA TYR A 165 -8.79 -5.23 -10.20
C TYR A 165 -7.90 -5.92 -11.22
N ARG A 166 -7.99 -7.25 -11.35
CA ARG A 166 -7.26 -7.99 -12.39
C ARG A 166 -7.61 -7.51 -13.79
N ARG A 167 -8.88 -7.17 -14.07
CA ARG A 167 -9.28 -6.59 -15.37
C ARG A 167 -8.72 -5.18 -15.56
N ILE A 168 -8.75 -4.35 -14.51
CA ILE A 168 -8.25 -2.97 -14.53
C ILE A 168 -6.75 -2.92 -14.85
N PHE A 169 -5.93 -3.73 -14.18
CA PHE A 169 -4.47 -3.72 -14.36
C PHE A 169 -3.99 -4.65 -15.50
N GLY A 170 -4.81 -5.60 -15.91
CA GLY A 170 -4.43 -6.68 -16.82
C GLY A 170 -3.94 -7.93 -16.06
N ALA A 171 -4.03 -9.07 -16.74
CA ALA A 171 -3.92 -10.41 -16.13
C ALA A 171 -2.62 -10.66 -15.32
N ASP A 172 -1.53 -9.98 -15.69
CA ASP A 172 -0.18 -10.19 -15.13
C ASP A 172 0.30 -9.04 -14.22
N ASN A 173 -0.55 -8.03 -13.98
CA ASN A 173 -0.16 -6.83 -13.23
C ASN A 173 -1.01 -6.62 -11.96
N PHE A 174 -1.69 -7.66 -11.46
CA PHE A 174 -2.39 -7.61 -10.18
C PHE A 174 -2.07 -8.84 -9.34
N TYR A 175 -1.79 -8.62 -8.05
CA TYR A 175 -1.37 -9.66 -7.11
C TYR A 175 -2.18 -9.55 -5.82
N LEU A 176 -2.48 -10.70 -5.22
CA LEU A 176 -3.01 -10.77 -3.86
C LEU A 176 -1.84 -10.70 -2.87
N GLU A 177 -1.89 -9.71 -2.00
CA GLU A 177 -0.84 -9.41 -1.05
C GLU A 177 -1.04 -10.17 0.25
N ILE A 178 0.00 -10.85 0.72
CA ILE A 178 0.01 -11.58 2.00
C ILE A 178 1.10 -11.02 2.90
N GLN A 179 0.78 -10.94 4.19
CA GLN A 179 1.65 -10.34 5.20
C GLN A 179 1.70 -11.24 6.43
N ALA A 180 2.89 -11.52 6.96
CA ALA A 180 3.06 -12.32 8.17
C ALA A 180 3.53 -11.42 9.32
N ASN A 181 2.58 -10.85 10.06
CA ASN A 181 2.81 -9.85 11.12
C ASN A 181 2.45 -10.38 12.53
N GLU A 182 2.35 -11.71 12.68
CA GLU A 182 2.03 -12.40 13.95
C GLU A 182 0.64 -12.07 14.54
N LEU A 183 -0.25 -11.42 13.78
CA LEU A 183 -1.63 -11.17 14.18
C LEU A 183 -2.53 -12.37 13.81
N PRO A 184 -3.30 -12.94 14.75
CA PRO A 184 -4.22 -14.04 14.46
C PRO A 184 -5.22 -13.73 13.34
N GLU A 185 -5.71 -12.50 13.28
CA GLU A 185 -6.64 -12.05 12.24
C GLU A 185 -5.98 -12.03 10.86
N GLN A 186 -4.70 -11.65 10.79
CA GLN A 186 -3.93 -11.67 9.55
C GLN A 186 -3.62 -13.10 9.11
N GLU A 187 -3.33 -14.02 10.04
CA GLU A 187 -3.11 -15.43 9.73
C GLU A 187 -4.35 -16.06 9.09
N GLU A 188 -5.54 -15.77 9.63
CA GLU A 188 -6.79 -16.26 9.07
C GLU A 188 -7.10 -15.61 7.72
N LEU A 189 -6.88 -14.30 7.60
CA LEU A 189 -7.02 -13.60 6.32
C LEU A 189 -6.07 -14.17 5.25
N ASN A 190 -4.82 -14.49 5.60
CA ASN A 190 -3.86 -15.06 4.66
C ASN A 190 -4.35 -16.41 4.10
N LYS A 191 -4.99 -17.26 4.92
CA LYS A 191 -5.59 -18.52 4.43
C LYS A 191 -6.66 -18.24 3.38
N GLN A 192 -7.56 -17.29 3.65
CA GLN A 192 -8.61 -16.89 2.71
C GLN A 192 -8.04 -16.28 1.42
N LEU A 193 -6.97 -15.47 1.51
CA LEU A 193 -6.28 -14.91 0.34
C LEU A 193 -5.60 -16.00 -0.50
N ILE A 194 -5.03 -17.03 0.14
CA ILE A 194 -4.44 -18.20 -0.55
C ILE A 194 -5.52 -19.00 -1.27
N GLU A 195 -6.69 -19.22 -0.65
CA GLU A 195 -7.83 -19.88 -1.30
C GLU A 195 -8.34 -19.04 -2.47
N LEU A 196 -8.53 -17.73 -2.27
CA LEU A 196 -8.95 -16.82 -3.33
C LEU A 196 -7.95 -16.80 -4.50
N SER A 197 -6.65 -16.86 -4.22
CA SER A 197 -5.59 -16.97 -5.23
C SER A 197 -5.75 -18.24 -6.08
N ARG A 198 -6.00 -19.40 -5.45
CA ARG A 198 -6.24 -20.66 -6.17
C ARG A 198 -7.50 -20.58 -7.04
N ASP A 199 -8.57 -20.00 -6.54
CA ASP A 199 -9.85 -19.91 -7.25
C ASP A 199 -9.84 -18.93 -8.42
N THR A 200 -9.10 -17.83 -8.28
CA THR A 200 -9.05 -16.76 -9.28
C THR A 200 -7.82 -16.83 -10.18
N HIS A 201 -6.84 -17.66 -9.84
CA HIS A 201 -5.52 -17.73 -10.47
C HIS A 201 -4.77 -16.38 -10.46
N ILE A 202 -5.05 -15.54 -9.46
CA ILE A 202 -4.30 -14.31 -9.21
C ILE A 202 -3.08 -14.67 -8.35
N PRO A 203 -1.85 -14.36 -8.79
CA PRO A 203 -0.65 -14.73 -8.04
C PRO A 203 -0.57 -13.99 -6.70
N LEU A 204 0.13 -14.62 -5.74
CA LEU A 204 0.41 -14.04 -4.43
C LEU A 204 1.71 -13.24 -4.45
N VAL A 205 1.81 -12.23 -3.60
CA VAL A 205 3.05 -11.50 -3.30
C VAL A 205 3.18 -11.32 -1.79
N ALA A 206 4.37 -11.62 -1.26
CA ALA A 206 4.67 -11.43 0.16
C ALA A 206 5.25 -10.02 0.41
N THR A 207 4.72 -9.34 1.42
CA THR A 207 5.19 -8.02 1.87
C THR A 207 5.07 -7.91 3.40
N ASN A 208 5.48 -6.78 3.97
CA ASN A 208 5.56 -6.59 5.42
C ASN A 208 5.00 -5.26 5.93
N ASP A 209 4.50 -4.37 5.07
CA ASP A 209 3.92 -3.08 5.44
C ASP A 209 4.77 -2.29 6.48
N CYS A 210 6.06 -2.15 6.18
CA CYS A 210 7.02 -1.65 7.16
C CYS A 210 6.87 -0.15 7.37
N HIS A 211 6.62 0.27 8.62
CA HIS A 211 6.56 1.67 9.01
C HIS A 211 7.80 2.14 9.81
N TYR A 212 8.64 1.22 10.24
CA TYR A 212 9.88 1.47 10.95
C TYR A 212 10.94 0.43 10.54
N LEU A 213 12.22 0.73 10.79
CA LEU A 213 13.33 0.02 10.14
C LEU A 213 13.73 -1.26 10.86
N ASN A 214 13.80 -1.23 12.19
CA ASN A 214 14.18 -2.37 13.02
C ASN A 214 13.07 -2.66 14.04
N ARG A 215 13.01 -3.90 14.53
CA ARG A 215 12.01 -4.31 15.53
C ARG A 215 12.04 -3.42 16.78
N GLU A 216 13.22 -2.98 17.18
CA GLU A 216 13.44 -2.16 18.37
C GLU A 216 12.87 -0.73 18.21
N ASP A 217 12.62 -0.29 16.98
CA ASP A 217 12.08 1.03 16.65
C ASP A 217 10.55 1.11 16.90
N SER A 218 9.89 -0.01 17.21
CA SER A 218 8.43 -0.08 17.40
C SER A 218 7.94 0.92 18.45
N LYS A 219 8.66 1.07 19.57
CA LYS A 219 8.29 2.02 20.64
C LYS A 219 8.37 3.47 20.18
N ALA A 220 9.35 3.81 19.34
CA ALA A 220 9.48 5.15 18.80
C ALA A 220 8.36 5.44 17.80
N HIS A 221 7.97 4.44 17.02
CA HIS A 221 6.83 4.51 16.12
C HIS A 221 5.50 4.68 16.87
N ASP A 222 5.27 3.96 17.98
CA ASP A 222 4.07 4.13 18.81
C ASP A 222 3.93 5.58 19.30
N VAL A 223 5.04 6.21 19.70
CA VAL A 223 5.05 7.63 20.09
C VAL A 223 4.70 8.55 18.91
N LEU A 224 5.17 8.24 17.70
CA LEU A 224 4.82 9.00 16.50
C LEU A 224 3.30 8.93 16.22
N LEU A 225 2.69 7.76 16.39
CA LEU A 225 1.23 7.59 16.26
C LEU A 225 0.45 8.35 17.35
N CYS A 226 0.95 8.39 18.58
CA CYS A 226 0.37 9.23 19.63
C CYS A 226 0.38 10.72 19.24
N ILE A 227 1.48 11.20 18.65
CA ILE A 227 1.57 12.59 18.14
C ILE A 227 0.53 12.83 17.04
N GLN A 228 0.37 11.88 16.11
CA GLN A 228 -0.62 11.96 15.02
C GLN A 228 -2.06 12.04 15.54
N THR A 229 -2.38 11.21 16.53
CA THR A 229 -3.75 11.05 17.06
C THR A 229 -4.10 12.04 18.17
N GLY A 230 -3.11 12.80 18.67
CA GLY A 230 -3.29 13.68 19.83
C GLY A 230 -3.58 12.92 21.13
N LYS A 231 -3.16 11.64 21.20
CA LYS A 231 -3.36 10.75 22.35
C LYS A 231 -2.07 10.57 23.14
N THR A 232 -2.18 9.98 24.32
CA THR A 232 -1.04 9.56 25.13
C THR A 232 -0.76 8.07 24.96
N LEU A 233 0.44 7.61 25.32
CA LEU A 233 0.78 6.17 25.31
C LEU A 233 -0.08 5.33 26.26
N GLN A 234 -0.80 5.96 27.18
CA GLN A 234 -1.67 5.28 28.15
C GLN A 234 -3.11 5.14 27.65
N ASP A 235 -3.48 5.82 26.56
CA ASP A 235 -4.81 5.71 25.97
C ASP A 235 -4.91 4.38 25.18
N THR A 236 -5.75 3.46 25.66
CA THR A 236 -5.97 2.13 25.05
C THR A 236 -7.12 2.11 24.04
N ASP A 237 -7.69 3.27 23.73
CA ASP A 237 -8.89 3.43 22.89
C ASP A 237 -8.58 3.60 21.39
#